data_AF-A0AAW3PE09-F1
#
_entry.id   AF-A0AAW3PE09-F1
#
_cell.length_a   1.000
_cell.length_b   1.000
_cell.length_c   1.000
_cell.angle_alpha   90.00
_cell.angle_beta   90.00
_cell.angle_gamma   90.00
#
_symmetry.space_group_name_H-M   'P 1'
#
loop_
_entity.id
_entity.type
_entity.pdbx_description
1 polymer ?
#
loop_
_entity_poly.entity_id
_entity_poly.type
_entity_poly.pdbx_seq_one_letter_code
_entity_poly.pdbx_strand_id
1 'polypeptide(L)'
;MRLITDHVALARDDVSAGVPLGFDLYDAGGAALLPAGTTLHDPAQHAFLFDHFRPVRRRDDAEPAAPAPDTVPAATRMGLSAGAAIGIRRRVGATRVLQRCRLIGIGASGALFVEPQPTVVLDFARGDDVEAVAIGRSAVSRFGATVEAVQAAGAAPFMVLSPPGFVDRLRTRAEPRVQVRIAARCTGGPVQAEGIGIVRDLSLNGLSIAVDQPLAAAGEPLRVQLPYADGDTVALLILDGTVRAAHADPAVPGWTLHHAAFDETAADDRIRLKALLFDLSVGAADADPAR
;
A
#
# COMPACT_ATOMS: atom_id res chain seq x y z
N MET A 1 -12.60 -15.68 -10.81
CA MET A 1 -13.17 -15.63 -12.18
C MET A 1 -14.65 -15.30 -12.09
N ARG A 2 -15.00 -14.02 -12.21
CA ARG A 2 -16.38 -13.62 -12.51
C ARG A 2 -16.41 -13.23 -13.98
N LEU A 3 -17.23 -13.92 -14.75
CA LEU A 3 -17.41 -13.70 -16.17
C LEU A 3 -18.13 -12.36 -16.37
N ILE A 4 -17.54 -11.57 -17.26
CA ILE A 4 -18.00 -10.30 -17.83
C ILE A 4 -19.40 -10.51 -18.41
N THR A 5 -20.45 -10.08 -17.70
CA THR A 5 -21.85 -10.18 -18.21
C THR A 5 -22.50 -8.82 -18.41
N ASP A 6 -21.91 -7.76 -17.83
CA ASP A 6 -22.49 -6.40 -17.82
C ASP A 6 -21.87 -5.45 -18.84
N HIS A 7 -20.79 -5.88 -19.52
CA HIS A 7 -20.06 -5.08 -20.49
C HIS A 7 -20.05 -5.78 -21.85
N VAL A 8 -20.37 -5.01 -22.88
CA VAL A 8 -20.38 -5.42 -24.27
C VAL A 8 -19.11 -4.89 -24.92
N ALA A 9 -18.28 -5.80 -25.42
CA ALA A 9 -17.10 -5.43 -26.17
C ALA A 9 -17.50 -4.69 -27.44
N LEU A 10 -16.80 -3.59 -27.73
CA LEU A 10 -17.05 -2.78 -28.91
C LEU A 10 -16.12 -3.24 -30.04
N ALA A 11 -16.67 -3.28 -31.26
CA ALA A 11 -15.90 -3.31 -32.49
C ALA A 11 -15.45 -1.88 -32.84
N ARG A 12 -14.37 -1.77 -33.62
CA ARG A 12 -13.84 -0.46 -34.05
C ARG A 12 -14.90 0.39 -34.74
N ASP A 13 -15.78 -0.22 -35.53
CA ASP A 13 -16.80 0.51 -36.26
C ASP A 13 -17.95 1.02 -35.37
N ASP A 14 -18.02 0.58 -34.10
CA ASP A 14 -19.01 1.05 -33.13
C ASP A 14 -18.70 2.46 -32.60
N VAL A 15 -17.51 2.98 -32.87
CA VAL A 15 -17.06 4.32 -32.50
C VAL A 15 -16.52 5.04 -33.73
N SER A 16 -16.99 6.26 -33.99
CA SER A 16 -16.58 7.03 -35.18
C SER A 16 -15.79 8.27 -34.77
N ALA A 17 -14.65 8.50 -35.43
CA ALA A 17 -13.92 9.74 -35.27
C ALA A 17 -14.77 10.93 -35.77
N GLY A 18 -14.76 12.04 -35.02
CA GLY A 18 -15.52 13.26 -35.27
C GLY A 18 -16.96 13.24 -34.74
N VAL A 19 -17.43 12.10 -34.20
CA VAL A 19 -18.78 11.97 -33.63
C VAL A 19 -18.69 11.85 -32.10
N PRO A 20 -19.46 12.64 -31.33
CA PRO A 20 -19.54 12.49 -29.88
C PRO A 20 -20.05 11.09 -29.49
N LEU A 21 -19.41 10.46 -28.53
CA LEU A 21 -19.79 9.15 -28.00
C LEU A 21 -21.19 9.20 -27.37
N GLY A 22 -22.05 8.24 -27.69
CA GLY A 22 -23.40 8.17 -27.12
C GLY A 22 -23.48 7.53 -25.73
N PHE A 23 -22.38 6.97 -25.23
CA PHE A 23 -22.31 6.17 -24.01
C PHE A 23 -20.89 6.24 -23.42
N ASP A 24 -20.76 5.91 -22.13
CA ASP A 24 -19.47 5.81 -21.47
C ASP A 24 -18.68 4.61 -21.98
N LEU A 25 -17.39 4.81 -22.19
CA LEU A 25 -16.43 3.78 -22.58
C LEU A 25 -15.60 3.33 -21.38
N TYR A 26 -15.43 2.02 -21.28
CA TYR A 26 -14.62 1.35 -20.28
C TYR A 26 -13.61 0.45 -21.00
N ASP A 27 -12.56 0.02 -20.32
CA ASP A 27 -11.66 -1.01 -20.86
C ASP A 27 -12.21 -2.42 -20.55
N ALA A 28 -11.55 -3.45 -21.10
CA ALA A 28 -11.92 -4.83 -20.83
C ALA A 28 -11.83 -5.26 -19.34
N GLY A 29 -11.13 -4.48 -18.51
CA GLY A 29 -11.04 -4.63 -17.05
C GLY A 29 -12.12 -3.87 -16.27
N GLY A 30 -12.94 -3.05 -16.94
CA GLY A 30 -13.99 -2.23 -16.34
C GLY A 30 -13.51 -0.85 -15.85
N ALA A 31 -12.26 -0.44 -16.16
CA ALA A 31 -11.77 0.89 -15.87
C ALA A 31 -12.41 1.91 -16.83
N ALA A 32 -12.87 3.05 -16.32
CA ALA A 32 -13.47 4.09 -17.15
C ALA A 32 -12.40 4.75 -18.05
N LEU A 33 -12.67 4.80 -19.36
CA LEU A 33 -11.77 5.36 -20.36
C LEU A 33 -12.22 6.75 -20.79
N LEU A 34 -13.49 6.87 -21.25
CA LEU A 34 -14.03 8.13 -21.77
C LEU A 34 -15.51 8.25 -21.42
N PRO A 35 -15.98 9.44 -21.00
CA PRO A 35 -17.39 9.67 -20.74
C PRO A 35 -18.19 9.87 -22.04
N ALA A 36 -19.49 9.60 -21.99
CA ALA A 36 -20.44 9.94 -23.05
C ALA A 36 -20.35 11.45 -23.38
N GLY A 37 -20.49 11.77 -24.66
CA GLY A 37 -20.33 13.12 -25.21
C GLY A 37 -18.90 13.46 -25.63
N THR A 38 -17.90 12.64 -25.28
CA THR A 38 -16.52 12.83 -25.75
C THR A 38 -16.43 12.56 -27.25
N THR A 39 -15.82 13.47 -28.01
CA THR A 39 -15.61 13.29 -29.46
C THR A 39 -14.18 12.85 -29.70
N LEU A 40 -13.97 11.69 -30.34
CA LEU A 40 -12.63 11.30 -30.78
C LEU A 40 -12.29 12.05 -32.06
N HIS A 41 -11.41 13.04 -31.99
CA HIS A 41 -11.26 14.01 -33.09
C HIS A 41 -10.43 13.50 -34.28
N ASP A 42 -9.64 12.43 -34.09
CA ASP A 42 -8.72 11.90 -35.10
C ASP A 42 -8.79 10.36 -35.16
N PRO A 43 -8.81 9.74 -36.37
CA PRO A 43 -8.61 8.31 -36.57
C PRO A 43 -7.46 7.67 -35.78
N ALA A 44 -6.37 8.39 -35.47
CA ALA A 44 -5.28 7.88 -34.66
C ALA A 44 -5.66 7.66 -33.18
N GLN A 45 -6.47 8.55 -32.60
CA GLN A 45 -7.02 8.41 -31.24
C GLN A 45 -7.97 7.21 -31.17
N HIS A 46 -8.76 7.04 -32.23
CA HIS A 46 -9.63 5.90 -32.41
C HIS A 46 -8.84 4.58 -32.48
N ALA A 47 -7.78 4.50 -33.30
CA ALA A 47 -6.93 3.31 -33.37
C ALA A 47 -6.26 2.97 -32.03
N PHE A 48 -5.65 3.98 -31.38
CA PHE A 48 -4.97 3.83 -30.09
C PHE A 48 -5.90 3.29 -29.00
N LEU A 49 -7.14 3.78 -28.92
CA LEU A 49 -8.12 3.31 -27.94
C LEU A 49 -8.40 1.80 -28.09
N PHE A 50 -8.59 1.32 -29.31
CA PHE A 50 -8.89 -0.10 -29.57
C PHE A 50 -7.67 -1.01 -29.51
N ASP A 51 -6.48 -0.51 -29.87
CA ASP A 51 -5.23 -1.27 -29.83
C ASP A 51 -4.74 -1.54 -28.41
N HIS A 52 -4.95 -0.60 -27.48
CA HIS A 52 -4.37 -0.66 -26.13
C HIS A 52 -5.37 -1.02 -25.04
N PHE A 53 -6.64 -0.64 -25.18
CA PHE A 53 -7.60 -0.73 -24.07
C PHE A 53 -8.77 -1.69 -24.32
N ARG A 54 -8.96 -2.20 -25.54
CA ARG A 54 -10.06 -3.11 -25.91
C ARG A 54 -11.41 -2.63 -25.35
N PRO A 55 -11.90 -1.47 -25.81
CA PRO A 55 -12.98 -0.76 -25.16
C PRO A 55 -14.28 -1.56 -25.16
N VAL A 56 -15.02 -1.42 -24.08
CA VAL A 56 -16.32 -2.03 -23.83
C VAL A 56 -17.29 -0.93 -23.41
N ARG A 57 -18.58 -1.11 -23.70
CA ARG A 57 -19.65 -0.27 -23.13
C ARG A 57 -20.47 -1.08 -22.16
N ARG A 58 -21.03 -0.42 -21.15
CA ARG A 58 -21.97 -1.05 -20.23
C ARG A 58 -23.30 -1.33 -20.95
N ARG A 59 -23.95 -2.46 -20.66
CA ARG A 59 -25.26 -2.82 -21.24
C ARG A 59 -26.35 -1.92 -20.65
N ASP A 60 -27.21 -1.35 -21.49
CA ASP A 60 -28.15 -0.26 -21.13
C ASP A 60 -29.26 -0.61 -20.11
N ASP A 61 -29.35 -1.86 -19.64
CA ASP A 61 -30.41 -2.32 -18.72
C ASP A 61 -29.92 -2.65 -17.28
N ALA A 62 -28.69 -2.29 -16.91
CA ALA A 62 -28.17 -2.57 -15.57
C ALA A 62 -28.55 -1.46 -14.57
N GLU A 63 -29.77 -1.56 -14.02
CA GLU A 63 -30.19 -0.79 -12.84
C GLU A 63 -29.15 -0.93 -11.69
N PRO A 64 -28.81 0.15 -10.97
CA PRO A 64 -27.77 0.10 -9.94
C PRO A 64 -28.21 -0.83 -8.80
N ALA A 65 -27.63 -2.03 -8.76
CA ALA A 65 -27.78 -2.93 -7.63
C ALA A 65 -27.15 -2.28 -6.39
N ALA A 66 -27.98 -2.11 -5.35
CA ALA A 66 -27.57 -1.69 -4.02
C ALA A 66 -26.37 -2.52 -3.52
N PRO A 67 -25.49 -1.95 -2.68
CA PRO A 67 -24.30 -2.64 -2.21
C PRO A 67 -24.71 -3.89 -1.42
N ALA A 68 -24.38 -5.06 -1.97
CA ALA A 68 -24.44 -6.32 -1.23
C ALA A 68 -23.31 -6.33 -0.16
N PRO A 69 -23.53 -6.96 0.99
CA PRO A 69 -22.53 -7.00 2.05
C PRO A 69 -21.40 -7.95 1.64
N ASP A 70 -20.28 -7.39 1.18
CA ASP A 70 -19.08 -8.17 0.94
C ASP A 70 -18.54 -8.69 2.28
N THR A 71 -18.60 -10.01 2.45
CA THR A 71 -17.87 -10.73 3.50
C THR A 71 -16.40 -10.81 3.09
N VAL A 72 -15.75 -9.64 3.00
CA VAL A 72 -14.30 -9.55 2.83
C VAL A 72 -13.64 -10.18 4.06
N PRO A 73 -12.68 -11.12 3.89
CA PRO A 73 -11.95 -11.72 4.99
C PRO A 73 -11.37 -10.63 5.89
N ALA A 74 -11.50 -10.80 7.21
CA ALA A 74 -11.11 -9.77 8.19
C ALA A 74 -9.63 -9.35 8.03
N ALA A 75 -8.77 -10.28 7.60
CA ALA A 75 -7.36 -10.03 7.31
C ALA A 75 -7.13 -8.98 6.20
N THR A 76 -7.90 -9.05 5.11
CA THR A 76 -7.84 -8.08 4.00
C THR A 76 -8.36 -6.71 4.44
N ARG A 77 -9.41 -6.66 5.27
CA ARG A 77 -9.90 -5.41 5.89
C ARG A 77 -8.92 -4.79 6.88
N MET A 78 -8.02 -5.57 7.47
CA MET A 78 -6.92 -5.08 8.32
C MET A 78 -5.73 -4.53 7.51
N GLY A 79 -5.76 -4.62 6.17
CA GLY A 79 -4.67 -4.14 5.32
C GLY A 79 -3.36 -4.92 5.50
N LEU A 80 -3.46 -6.20 5.90
CA LEU A 80 -2.33 -7.10 6.02
C LEU A 80 -1.91 -7.62 4.65
N SER A 81 -0.59 -7.70 4.44
CA SER A 81 0.05 -8.26 3.24
C SER A 81 1.22 -9.15 3.66
N ALA A 82 1.70 -10.00 2.76
CA ALA A 82 2.93 -10.76 2.99
C ALA A 82 4.07 -9.82 3.44
N GLY A 83 4.86 -10.27 4.41
CA GLY A 83 5.90 -9.48 5.09
C GLY A 83 5.42 -8.66 6.30
N ALA A 84 4.12 -8.52 6.54
CA ALA A 84 3.61 -7.75 7.68
C ALA A 84 4.07 -8.31 9.03
N ALA A 85 4.44 -7.44 9.96
CA ALA A 85 4.88 -7.83 11.30
C ALA A 85 3.68 -8.21 12.19
N ILE A 86 3.77 -9.36 12.84
CA ILE A 86 2.73 -9.88 13.74
C ILE A 86 3.38 -10.33 15.06
N GLY A 87 2.91 -9.79 16.19
CA GLY A 87 3.25 -10.28 17.52
C GLY A 87 2.18 -11.24 18.02
N ILE A 88 2.55 -12.43 18.49
CA ILE A 88 1.61 -13.48 18.92
C ILE A 88 1.92 -13.88 20.35
N ARG A 89 0.89 -14.05 21.19
CA ARG A 89 1.02 -14.61 22.54
C ARG A 89 -0.17 -15.50 22.87
N ARG A 90 0.04 -16.51 23.73
CA ARG A 90 -1.04 -17.32 24.28
C ARG A 90 -1.95 -16.46 25.17
N ARG A 91 -3.28 -16.64 25.09
CA ARG A 91 -4.24 -15.93 25.96
C ARG A 91 -4.26 -16.50 27.39
N VAL A 92 -4.02 -17.80 27.52
CA VAL A 92 -4.05 -18.55 28.78
C VAL A 92 -2.74 -19.34 28.90
N GLY A 93 -2.14 -19.38 30.10
CA GLY A 93 -0.87 -20.07 30.36
C GLY A 93 0.21 -19.18 31.01
N ALA A 94 1.28 -19.81 31.49
CA ALA A 94 2.33 -19.16 32.29
C ALA A 94 3.26 -18.22 31.48
N THR A 95 3.35 -18.41 30.17
CA THR A 95 4.26 -17.65 29.29
C THR A 95 3.48 -16.65 28.45
N ARG A 96 3.43 -15.38 28.89
CA ARG A 96 2.77 -14.26 28.17
C ARG A 96 3.71 -13.48 27.25
N VAL A 97 4.85 -14.08 26.89
CA VAL A 97 5.88 -13.41 26.06
C VAL A 97 5.34 -13.26 24.64
N LEU A 98 5.39 -12.02 24.12
CA LEU A 98 4.98 -11.72 22.77
C LEU A 98 6.05 -12.21 21.78
N GLN A 99 5.73 -13.26 21.03
CA GLN A 99 6.59 -13.84 20.00
C GLN A 99 6.42 -13.08 18.69
N ARG A 100 7.53 -12.58 18.15
CA ARG A 100 7.53 -11.80 16.90
C ARG A 100 7.60 -12.75 15.70
N CYS A 101 6.63 -12.59 14.82
CA CYS A 101 6.45 -13.35 13.59
C CYS A 101 6.28 -12.41 12.39
N ARG A 102 6.34 -12.96 11.18
CA ARG A 102 6.01 -12.29 9.93
C ARG A 102 4.90 -13.06 9.21
N LEU A 103 4.01 -12.33 8.55
CA LEU A 103 2.98 -12.92 7.70
C LEU A 103 3.62 -13.39 6.39
N ILE A 104 3.45 -14.66 6.06
CA ILE A 104 3.89 -15.25 4.79
C ILE A 104 2.76 -15.19 3.76
N GLY A 105 1.51 -15.36 4.21
CA GLY A 105 0.35 -15.35 3.32
C GLY A 105 -0.98 -15.45 4.05
N ILE A 106 -2.07 -15.24 3.29
CA ILE A 106 -3.46 -15.35 3.74
C ILE A 106 -4.13 -16.42 2.89
N GLY A 107 -4.63 -17.47 3.53
CA GLY A 107 -5.38 -18.54 2.86
C GLY A 107 -6.75 -18.06 2.37
N ALA A 108 -7.35 -18.79 1.43
CA ALA A 108 -8.67 -18.47 0.90
C ALA A 108 -9.78 -18.40 1.97
N SER A 109 -9.65 -19.14 3.06
CA SER A 109 -10.54 -19.10 4.22
C SER A 109 -10.31 -17.89 5.14
N GLY A 110 -9.24 -17.12 4.92
CA GLY A 110 -8.77 -16.05 5.81
C GLY A 110 -7.75 -16.50 6.86
N ALA A 111 -7.35 -17.78 6.85
CA ALA A 111 -6.28 -18.30 7.71
C ALA A 111 -4.95 -17.57 7.46
N LEU A 112 -4.17 -17.35 8.50
CA LEU A 112 -2.90 -16.62 8.41
C LEU A 112 -1.73 -17.58 8.51
N PHE A 113 -0.82 -17.51 7.55
CA PHE A 113 0.44 -18.26 7.56
C PHE A 113 1.52 -17.36 8.11
N VAL A 114 2.15 -17.74 9.21
CA VAL A 114 3.16 -16.91 9.88
C VAL A 114 4.44 -17.69 10.12
N GLU A 115 5.58 -17.02 9.96
CA GLU A 115 6.91 -17.55 10.31
C GLU A 115 7.46 -16.80 11.53
N PRO A 116 8.19 -17.46 12.44
CA PRO A 116 8.87 -16.79 13.53
C PRO A 116 10.07 -16.00 12.99
N GLN A 117 10.48 -14.96 13.71
CA GLN A 117 11.77 -14.34 13.42
C GLN A 117 12.93 -15.32 13.72
N PRO A 118 14.10 -15.19 13.04
CA PRO A 118 15.19 -16.19 13.10
C PRO A 118 15.69 -16.55 14.50
N THR A 119 15.52 -15.67 15.49
CA THR A 119 15.95 -15.88 16.89
C THR A 119 14.84 -16.40 17.80
N VAL A 120 13.65 -16.71 17.27
CA VAL A 120 12.47 -17.10 18.04
C VAL A 120 12.08 -18.53 17.70
N VAL A 121 12.06 -19.40 18.71
CA VAL A 121 11.51 -20.76 18.58
C VAL A 121 10.00 -20.69 18.75
N LEU A 122 9.23 -21.26 17.81
CA LEU A 122 7.79 -21.42 17.96
C LEU A 122 7.50 -22.42 19.10
N ASP A 123 7.09 -21.90 20.26
CA ASP A 123 6.55 -22.70 21.35
C ASP A 123 5.03 -22.50 21.35
N PHE A 124 4.38 -23.13 20.37
CA PHE A 124 2.91 -23.19 20.25
C PHE A 124 2.50 -24.61 19.92
N ALA A 125 1.31 -25.01 20.39
CA ALA A 125 0.69 -26.27 20.04
C ALA A 125 -0.60 -26.03 19.23
N ARG A 126 -0.96 -26.98 18.37
CA ARG A 126 -2.26 -26.96 17.71
C ARG A 126 -3.37 -26.93 18.76
N GLY A 127 -4.33 -26.03 18.59
CA GLY A 127 -5.42 -25.78 19.52
C GLY A 127 -5.15 -24.66 20.53
N ASP A 128 -3.92 -24.12 20.59
CA ASP A 128 -3.63 -22.97 21.46
C ASP A 128 -4.47 -21.76 21.04
N ASP A 129 -5.12 -21.14 22.03
CA ASP A 129 -5.83 -19.88 21.86
C ASP A 129 -4.87 -18.69 22.02
N VAL A 130 -4.77 -17.87 20.98
CA VAL A 130 -3.76 -16.82 20.88
C VAL A 130 -4.38 -15.45 20.65
N GLU A 131 -3.73 -14.44 21.22
CA GLU A 131 -3.94 -13.04 20.88
C GLU A 131 -2.80 -12.59 19.98
N ALA A 132 -3.15 -12.01 18.84
CA ALA A 132 -2.21 -11.47 17.86
C ALA A 132 -2.35 -9.96 17.75
N VAL A 133 -1.22 -9.26 17.62
CA VAL A 133 -1.12 -7.84 17.30
C VAL A 133 -0.43 -7.71 15.96
N ALA A 134 -1.15 -7.28 14.94
CA ALA A 134 -0.64 -7.15 13.59
C ALA A 134 -0.51 -5.68 13.19
N ILE A 135 0.58 -5.35 12.49
CA ILE A 135 0.84 -4.04 11.94
C ILE A 135 0.50 -4.09 10.44
N GLY A 136 -0.69 -3.60 10.09
CA GLY A 136 -1.12 -3.45 8.70
C GLY A 136 -0.74 -2.09 8.10
N ARG A 137 -1.09 -1.88 6.82
CA ARG A 137 -0.78 -0.64 6.10
C ARG A 137 -1.34 0.62 6.78
N SER A 138 -2.57 0.56 7.29
CA SER A 138 -3.29 1.72 7.82
C SER A 138 -3.56 1.67 9.33
N ALA A 139 -3.40 0.51 9.96
CA ALA A 139 -3.72 0.34 11.38
C ALA A 139 -2.89 -0.76 12.06
N VAL A 140 -2.77 -0.64 13.38
CA VAL A 140 -2.38 -1.74 14.26
C VAL A 140 -3.66 -2.37 14.81
N SER A 141 -3.84 -3.66 14.53
CA SER A 141 -5.02 -4.42 14.92
C SER A 141 -4.64 -5.52 15.90
N ARG A 142 -5.47 -5.73 16.91
CA ARG A 142 -5.41 -6.82 17.86
C ARG A 142 -6.58 -7.76 17.60
N PHE A 143 -6.32 -9.05 17.53
CA PHE A 143 -7.38 -10.02 17.29
C PHE A 143 -7.09 -11.34 17.98
N GLY A 144 -8.16 -12.12 18.16
CA GLY A 144 -8.06 -13.50 18.55
C GLY A 144 -7.92 -14.45 17.39
N ALA A 145 -7.11 -15.51 17.55
CA ALA A 145 -7.05 -16.63 16.63
C ALA A 145 -6.72 -17.93 17.38
N THR A 146 -6.91 -19.07 16.72
CA THR A 146 -6.50 -20.38 17.22
C THR A 146 -5.38 -20.92 16.35
N VAL A 147 -4.41 -21.61 16.96
CA VAL A 147 -3.33 -22.28 16.22
C VAL A 147 -3.89 -23.54 15.56
N GLU A 148 -3.97 -23.55 14.23
CA GLU A 148 -4.50 -24.68 13.46
C GLU A 148 -3.43 -25.73 13.14
N ALA A 149 -2.19 -25.28 12.93
CA ALA A 149 -1.05 -26.15 12.66
C ALA A 149 0.26 -25.45 13.04
N VAL A 150 1.25 -26.24 13.48
CA VAL A 150 2.62 -25.78 13.74
C VAL A 150 3.57 -26.72 13.02
N GLN A 151 4.35 -26.17 12.09
CA GLN A 151 5.45 -26.85 11.44
C GLN A 151 6.76 -26.34 12.03
N ALA A 152 7.19 -26.95 13.14
CA ALA A 152 8.47 -26.60 13.77
C ALA A 152 9.66 -27.34 13.14
N ALA A 153 9.43 -28.49 12.50
CA ALA A 153 10.46 -29.30 11.86
C ALA A 153 10.56 -28.99 10.36
N GLY A 154 11.75 -28.62 9.86
CA GLY A 154 11.98 -28.36 8.44
C GLY A 154 12.94 -27.19 8.20
N ALA A 155 13.19 -26.87 6.93
CA ALA A 155 14.10 -25.79 6.53
C ALA A 155 13.55 -24.38 6.84
N ALA A 156 12.22 -24.23 6.93
CA ALA A 156 11.55 -22.98 7.27
C ALA A 156 10.36 -23.25 8.21
N PRO A 157 10.45 -22.93 9.52
CA PRO A 157 9.37 -23.17 10.45
C PRO A 157 8.21 -22.18 10.21
N PHE A 158 6.98 -22.67 10.27
CA PHE A 158 5.80 -21.82 10.12
C PHE A 158 4.63 -22.32 10.99
N MET A 159 3.66 -21.45 11.19
CA MET A 159 2.44 -21.72 11.94
C MET A 159 1.23 -21.20 11.15
N VAL A 160 0.12 -21.93 11.24
CA VAL A 160 -1.16 -21.53 10.64
C VAL A 160 -2.10 -21.09 11.76
N LEU A 161 -2.61 -19.88 11.65
CA LEU A 161 -3.64 -19.35 12.53
C LEU A 161 -4.99 -19.39 11.81
N SER A 162 -6.04 -19.66 12.57
CA SER A 162 -7.41 -19.50 12.09
C SER A 162 -7.67 -18.08 11.60
N PRO A 163 -8.73 -17.86 10.81
CA PRO A 163 -9.14 -16.51 10.46
C PRO A 163 -9.29 -15.62 11.71
N PRO A 164 -8.93 -14.33 11.62
CA PRO A 164 -9.05 -13.40 12.74
C PRO A 164 -10.49 -13.37 13.27
N GLY A 165 -10.65 -13.66 14.57
CA GLY A 165 -11.92 -13.52 15.30
C GLY A 165 -12.25 -12.05 15.57
N PHE A 166 -12.74 -11.72 16.77
CA PHE A 166 -12.99 -10.33 17.15
C PHE A 166 -11.72 -9.48 16.94
N VAL A 167 -11.83 -8.44 16.09
CA VAL A 167 -10.74 -7.53 15.74
C VAL A 167 -10.95 -6.21 16.47
N ASP A 168 -10.04 -5.90 17.38
CA ASP A 168 -9.94 -4.63 18.10
C ASP A 168 -8.83 -3.76 17.48
N ARG A 169 -9.18 -2.58 16.98
CA ARG A 169 -8.22 -1.70 16.31
C ARG A 169 -7.50 -0.84 17.36
N LEU A 170 -6.28 -1.24 17.73
CA LEU A 170 -5.49 -0.58 18.77
C LEU A 170 -5.00 0.82 18.39
N ARG A 171 -4.61 1.01 17.12
CA ARG A 171 -4.13 2.30 16.63
C ARG A 171 -4.47 2.48 15.17
N THR A 172 -5.22 3.52 14.85
CA THR A 172 -5.44 3.97 13.48
C THR A 172 -4.42 5.05 13.17
N ARG A 173 -3.74 4.99 12.01
CA ARG A 173 -2.98 6.17 11.55
C ARG A 173 -4.00 7.25 11.20
N ALA A 174 -3.75 8.48 11.65
CA ALA A 174 -4.64 9.61 11.33
C ALA A 174 -4.75 9.82 9.81
N GLU A 175 -3.69 9.49 9.07
CA GLU A 175 -3.65 9.64 7.61
C GLU A 175 -2.99 8.45 6.90
N PRO A 176 -3.46 8.11 5.68
CA PRO A 176 -2.82 7.12 4.82
C PRO A 176 -1.38 7.50 4.43
N ARG A 177 -0.49 6.52 4.34
CA ARG A 177 0.86 6.65 3.78
C ARG A 177 0.94 5.90 2.45
N VAL A 178 1.43 6.58 1.42
CA VAL A 178 1.65 6.00 0.09
C VAL A 178 3.05 5.39 0.07
N GLN A 179 3.19 4.15 -0.38
CA GLN A 179 4.48 3.53 -0.63
C GLN A 179 5.04 4.09 -1.94
N VAL A 180 6.28 4.57 -1.92
CA VAL A 180 6.87 5.31 -3.03
C VAL A 180 8.33 4.89 -3.21
N ARG A 181 8.91 5.22 -4.37
CA ARG A 181 10.33 5.05 -4.63
C ARG A 181 10.86 6.26 -5.39
N ILE A 182 11.08 7.35 -4.64
CA ILE A 182 11.51 8.64 -5.19
C ILE A 182 12.93 8.95 -4.71
N ALA A 183 13.82 9.35 -5.61
CA ALA A 183 15.13 9.87 -5.23
C ALA A 183 14.98 11.32 -4.76
N ALA A 184 15.50 11.65 -3.59
CA ALA A 184 15.37 12.97 -3.00
C ALA A 184 16.70 13.42 -2.39
N ARG A 185 17.00 14.72 -2.51
CA ARG A 185 18.10 15.34 -1.74
C ARG A 185 17.62 15.55 -0.32
N CYS A 186 18.51 15.34 0.63
CA CYS A 186 18.22 15.56 2.04
C CYS A 186 19.43 16.18 2.73
N THR A 187 19.15 17.09 3.65
CA THR A 187 20.15 17.65 4.56
C THR A 187 19.68 17.44 6.00
N GLY A 188 20.58 17.03 6.88
CA GLY A 188 20.21 16.61 8.23
C GLY A 188 21.25 16.90 9.30
N GLY A 189 20.78 16.95 10.53
CA GLY A 189 21.62 17.08 11.72
C GLY A 189 22.17 18.50 11.93
N PRO A 190 22.89 18.73 13.05
CA PRO A 190 23.41 20.04 13.40
C PRO A 190 24.51 20.54 12.44
N VAL A 191 25.21 19.61 11.79
CA VAL A 191 26.27 19.91 10.80
C VAL A 191 25.71 20.08 9.39
N GLN A 192 24.39 19.93 9.21
CA GLN A 192 23.72 19.97 7.90
C GLN A 192 24.38 19.05 6.86
N ALA A 193 24.67 17.81 7.28
CA ALA A 193 25.20 16.80 6.37
C ALA A 193 24.23 16.62 5.20
N GLU A 194 24.75 16.57 3.98
CA GLU A 194 23.97 16.40 2.76
C GLU A 194 24.06 14.96 2.24
N GLY A 195 22.96 14.45 1.69
CA GLY A 195 22.91 13.16 1.02
C GLY A 195 21.78 13.07 0.00
N ILE A 196 21.83 12.03 -0.84
CA ILE A 196 20.73 11.64 -1.72
C ILE A 196 20.20 10.30 -1.22
N GLY A 197 18.90 10.23 -0.99
CA GLY A 197 18.23 9.04 -0.48
C GLY A 197 17.05 8.59 -1.32
N ILE A 198 16.54 7.40 -0.99
CA ILE A 198 15.32 6.84 -1.57
C ILE A 198 14.20 6.98 -0.54
N VAL A 199 13.18 7.77 -0.88
CA VAL A 199 11.95 7.86 -0.10
C VAL A 199 11.17 6.55 -0.28
N ARG A 200 10.81 5.91 0.84
CA ARG A 200 10.11 4.62 0.90
C ARG A 200 8.60 4.80 1.08
N ASP A 201 8.22 5.79 1.90
CA ASP A 201 6.83 6.14 2.11
C ASP A 201 6.67 7.63 2.35
N LEU A 202 5.51 8.16 1.95
CA LEU A 202 5.15 9.56 2.05
C LEU A 202 3.70 9.71 2.56
N SER A 203 3.46 10.71 3.39
CA SER A 203 2.14 11.16 3.84
C SER A 203 2.12 12.67 3.95
N LEU A 204 0.97 13.27 4.29
CA LEU A 204 0.87 14.71 4.49
C LEU A 204 1.66 15.21 5.70
N ASN A 205 1.98 14.34 6.67
CA ASN A 205 2.64 14.71 7.92
C ASN A 205 4.03 14.12 8.09
N GLY A 206 4.58 13.44 7.09
CA GLY A 206 5.93 12.90 7.19
C GLY A 206 6.27 11.88 6.12
N LEU A 207 7.52 11.43 6.18
CA LEU A 207 8.10 10.49 5.23
C LEU A 207 9.09 9.53 5.90
N SER A 208 9.49 8.52 5.13
CA SER A 208 10.64 7.68 5.45
C SER A 208 11.64 7.73 4.28
N ILE A 209 12.91 8.02 4.56
CA ILE A 209 13.98 8.12 3.55
C ILE A 209 15.20 7.29 3.95
N ALA A 210 15.66 6.44 3.04
CA ALA A 210 16.85 5.63 3.21
C ALA A 210 18.06 6.28 2.52
N VAL A 211 19.16 6.45 3.25
CA VAL A 211 20.41 7.09 2.79
C VAL A 211 21.57 6.14 3.10
N ASP A 212 22.66 6.20 2.33
CA ASP A 212 23.85 5.35 2.49
C ASP A 212 24.72 5.70 3.72
N GLN A 213 24.32 6.72 4.48
CA GLN A 213 24.98 7.16 5.70
C GLN A 213 23.95 7.68 6.71
N PRO A 214 24.27 7.67 8.02
CA PRO A 214 23.44 8.33 9.03
C PRO A 214 23.52 9.85 8.84
N LEU A 215 22.38 10.49 8.56
CA LEU A 215 22.30 11.91 8.24
C LEU A 215 21.89 12.76 9.45
N ALA A 216 20.98 12.24 10.27
CA ALA A 216 20.42 12.94 11.43
C ALA A 216 19.94 11.94 12.49
N ALA A 217 20.19 12.23 13.77
CA ALA A 217 19.69 11.44 14.89
C ALA A 217 18.22 11.76 15.22
N ALA A 218 17.57 10.94 16.04
CA ALA A 218 16.23 11.23 16.51
C ALA A 218 16.19 12.55 17.32
N GLY A 219 15.24 13.42 17.01
CA GLY A 219 15.10 14.77 17.56
C GLY A 219 15.81 15.84 16.73
N GLU A 220 16.61 15.48 15.74
CA GLU A 220 17.35 16.43 14.90
C GLU A 220 16.57 16.83 13.65
N PRO A 221 16.84 18.02 13.09
CA PRO A 221 16.18 18.49 11.88
C PRO A 221 16.61 17.68 10.65
N LEU A 222 15.66 17.55 9.73
CA LEU A 222 15.84 16.95 8.40
C LEU A 222 15.06 17.79 7.39
N ARG A 223 15.76 18.31 6.39
CA ARG A 223 15.18 18.97 5.21
C ARG A 223 15.24 18.02 4.03
N VAL A 224 14.14 17.85 3.32
CA VAL A 224 14.04 16.97 2.15
C VAL A 224 13.55 17.77 0.96
N GLN A 225 14.20 17.59 -0.20
CA GLN A 225 13.81 18.17 -1.47
C GLN A 225 13.26 17.06 -2.36
N LEU A 226 11.93 17.03 -2.49
CA LEU A 226 11.20 16.05 -3.28
C LEU A 226 10.99 16.57 -4.70
N PRO A 227 11.43 15.85 -5.75
CA PRO A 227 11.05 16.17 -7.10
C PRO A 227 9.57 15.83 -7.33
N TYR A 228 8.85 16.71 -8.02
CA TYR A 228 7.49 16.46 -8.49
C TYR A 228 7.29 17.03 -9.90
N ALA A 229 6.32 16.48 -10.65
CA ALA A 229 5.98 16.96 -11.97
C ALA A 229 5.09 18.21 -11.86
N ASP A 230 5.50 19.28 -12.55
CA ASP A 230 4.75 20.53 -12.69
C ASP A 230 4.60 20.84 -14.18
N GLY A 231 3.51 20.32 -14.77
CA GLY A 231 3.35 20.27 -16.23
C GLY A 231 4.50 19.49 -16.89
N ASP A 232 5.19 20.14 -17.83
CA ASP A 232 6.33 19.56 -18.55
C ASP A 232 7.69 19.79 -17.84
N THR A 233 7.67 20.34 -16.63
CA THR A 233 8.89 20.65 -15.86
C THR A 233 8.96 19.83 -14.56
N VAL A 234 10.17 19.63 -14.06
CA VAL A 234 10.40 19.02 -12.74
C VAL A 234 10.70 20.13 -11.73
N ALA A 235 9.83 20.28 -10.74
CA ALA A 235 9.98 21.21 -9.65
C ALA A 235 10.43 20.49 -8.36
N LEU A 236 10.93 21.26 -7.39
CA LEU A 236 11.36 20.75 -6.09
C LEU A 236 10.44 21.25 -4.98
N LEU A 237 9.83 20.32 -4.25
CA LEU A 237 9.07 20.58 -3.04
C LEU A 237 10.02 20.44 -1.84
N ILE A 238 10.23 21.53 -1.10
CA ILE A 238 11.09 21.55 0.08
C ILE A 238 10.23 21.28 1.31
N LEU A 239 10.55 20.23 2.06
CA LEU A 239 9.85 19.84 3.28
C LEU A 239 10.84 19.81 4.44
N ASP A 240 10.58 20.64 5.43
CA ASP A 240 11.28 20.65 6.70
C ASP A 240 10.58 19.73 7.71
N GLY A 241 11.36 19.06 8.53
CA GLY A 241 10.84 18.17 9.54
C GLY A 241 11.86 17.77 10.59
N THR A 242 11.37 17.01 11.57
CA THR A 242 12.18 16.47 12.66
C THR A 242 12.23 14.95 12.59
N VAL A 243 13.44 14.38 12.68
CA VAL A 243 13.62 12.93 12.72
C VAL A 243 13.01 12.36 13.99
N ARG A 244 12.09 11.42 13.84
CA ARG A 244 11.44 10.70 14.94
C ARG A 244 12.17 9.43 15.32
N ALA A 245 12.81 8.79 14.34
CA ALA A 245 13.60 7.60 14.51
C ALA A 245 14.57 7.44 13.34
N ALA A 246 15.75 6.91 13.62
CA ALA A 246 16.71 6.47 12.62
C ALA A 246 17.20 5.07 12.99
N HIS A 247 17.25 4.17 12.01
CA HIS A 247 17.78 2.82 12.20
C HIS A 247 18.36 2.28 10.90
N ALA A 248 19.11 1.19 10.96
CA ALA A 248 19.60 0.52 9.75
C ALA A 248 18.44 0.15 8.81
N ASP A 249 18.61 0.37 7.50
CA ASP A 249 17.63 -0.03 6.50
C ASP A 249 17.59 -1.57 6.45
N PRO A 250 16.43 -2.21 6.72
CA PRO A 250 16.32 -3.66 6.71
C PRO A 250 16.49 -4.28 5.31
N ALA A 251 16.31 -3.49 4.24
CA ALA A 251 16.40 -3.93 2.85
C ALA A 251 17.81 -3.76 2.26
N VAL A 252 18.61 -2.82 2.77
CA VAL A 252 19.94 -2.50 2.22
C VAL A 252 20.98 -2.38 3.34
N PRO A 253 21.91 -3.34 3.47
CA PRO A 253 22.98 -3.29 4.47
C PRO A 253 23.84 -2.03 4.32
N GLY A 254 24.18 -1.40 5.45
CA GLY A 254 24.99 -0.18 5.49
C GLY A 254 24.20 1.11 5.31
N TRP A 255 22.95 1.06 4.85
CA TRP A 255 22.09 2.23 4.73
C TRP A 255 21.35 2.51 6.04
N THR A 256 21.00 3.78 6.25
CA THR A 256 20.20 4.26 7.38
C THR A 256 18.85 4.75 6.89
N LEU A 257 17.77 4.17 7.44
CA LEU A 257 16.40 4.63 7.25
C LEU A 257 16.04 5.67 8.32
N HIS A 258 15.68 6.86 7.86
CA HIS A 258 15.24 7.97 8.69
C HIS A 258 13.73 8.15 8.54
N HIS A 259 13.04 8.27 9.67
CA HIS A 259 11.63 8.59 9.72
C HIS A 259 11.46 10.02 10.21
N ALA A 260 10.95 10.91 9.36
CA ALA A 260 10.74 12.31 9.71
C ALA A 260 9.24 12.64 9.78
N ALA A 261 8.90 13.47 10.76
CA ALA A 261 7.62 14.16 10.81
C ALA A 261 7.84 15.57 10.25
N PHE A 262 6.98 16.01 9.35
CA PHE A 262 7.07 17.37 8.83
C PHE A 262 6.71 18.37 9.92
N ASP A 263 7.42 19.49 9.91
CA ASP A 263 7.06 20.66 10.70
C ASP A 263 5.87 21.37 10.03
N GLU A 264 5.51 22.56 10.51
CA GLU A 264 4.43 23.33 9.91
C GLU A 264 4.74 23.65 8.43
N THR A 265 3.98 23.03 7.54
CA THR A 265 4.15 23.17 6.09
C THR A 265 3.26 24.31 5.59
N ALA A 266 3.84 25.21 4.78
CA ALA A 266 3.10 26.30 4.15
C ALA A 266 1.90 25.77 3.33
N ALA A 267 0.82 26.56 3.24
CA ALA A 267 -0.42 26.12 2.59
C ALA A 267 -0.19 25.67 1.14
N ASP A 268 0.61 26.41 0.39
CA ASP A 268 0.94 26.10 -1.02
C ASP A 268 1.74 24.79 -1.15
N ASP A 269 2.74 24.60 -0.30
CA ASP A 269 3.53 23.36 -0.26
C ASP A 269 2.69 22.17 0.18
N ARG A 270 1.73 22.38 1.08
CA ARG A 270 0.76 21.36 1.48
C ARG A 270 -0.21 21.00 0.34
N ILE A 271 -0.58 21.96 -0.52
CA ILE A 271 -1.37 21.69 -1.73
C ILE A 271 -0.55 20.87 -2.72
N ARG A 272 0.71 21.24 -2.97
CA ARG A 272 1.64 20.48 -3.82
C ARG A 272 1.86 19.06 -3.30
N LEU A 273 2.05 18.90 -1.98
CA LEU A 273 2.20 17.59 -1.35
C LEU A 273 0.94 16.72 -1.51
N LYS A 274 -0.26 17.32 -1.42
CA LYS A 274 -1.53 16.60 -1.68
C LYS A 274 -1.61 16.14 -3.13
N ALA A 275 -1.29 17.00 -4.09
CA ALA A 275 -1.29 16.65 -5.51
C ALA A 275 -0.29 15.52 -5.79
N LEU A 276 0.94 15.65 -5.29
CA LEU A 276 1.97 14.62 -5.41
C LEU A 276 1.51 13.29 -4.79
N LEU A 277 0.92 13.30 -3.60
CA LEU A 277 0.40 12.08 -2.97
C LEU A 277 -0.72 11.43 -3.77
N PHE A 278 -1.60 12.25 -4.36
CA PHE A 278 -2.66 11.76 -5.26
C PHE A 278 -2.04 11.06 -6.48
N ASP A 279 -1.13 11.71 -7.18
CA ASP A 279 -0.46 11.15 -8.36
C ASP A 279 0.27 9.84 -8.05
N LEU A 280 0.99 9.81 -6.92
CA LEU A 280 1.71 8.61 -6.46
C LEU A 280 0.76 7.48 -6.06
N SER A 281 -0.42 7.81 -5.51
CA SER A 281 -1.42 6.80 -5.14
C SER A 281 -2.12 6.19 -6.35
N VAL A 282 -2.34 6.99 -7.40
CA VAL A 282 -2.90 6.52 -8.68
C VAL A 282 -1.86 5.63 -9.38
N GLY A 283 -0.60 6.06 -9.42
CA GLY A 283 0.50 5.27 -10.02
C GLY A 283 0.86 3.98 -9.25
N ALA A 284 0.63 3.92 -7.94
CA ALA A 284 0.90 2.73 -7.14
C ALA A 284 -0.19 1.63 -7.25
N ALA A 285 -1.40 1.97 -7.70
CA ALA A 285 -2.45 0.98 -7.98
C ALA A 285 -2.18 0.19 -9.27
N ASP A 286 -1.42 0.76 -10.20
CA ASP A 286 -1.01 0.14 -11.47
C ASP A 286 0.28 -0.69 -11.38
N ALA A 287 0.94 -0.72 -10.22
CA ALA A 287 2.26 -1.33 -10.03
C ALA A 287 2.26 -2.69 -9.31
N ASP A 288 1.17 -3.47 -9.39
CA ASP A 288 1.22 -4.91 -9.04
C ASP A 288 1.20 -5.81 -10.29
N PRO A 289 2.33 -5.96 -10.99
CA PRO A 289 2.56 -7.13 -11.81
C PRO A 289 3.13 -8.22 -10.91
N ALA A 290 2.32 -9.27 -10.74
CA ALA A 290 2.74 -10.65 -10.53
C ALA A 290 4.25 -10.88 -10.49
N ARG A 291 4.75 -11.28 -9.32
CA ARG A 291 5.75 -12.33 -9.21
C ARG A 291 5.35 -13.31 -8.12
#